data_AF-A0A8J3HXE6-F1
#
_entry.id   AF-A0A8J3HXE6-F1
#
_cell.length_a   1.000
_cell.length_b   1.000
_cell.length_c   1.000
_cell.angle_alpha   90.00
_cell.angle_beta   90.00
_cell.angle_gamma   90.00
#
_symmetry.space_group_name_H-M   'P 1'
#
loop_
_entity.id
_entity.type
_entity.pdbx_description
1 polymer ?
#
loop_
_entity_poly.entity_id
_entity_poly.type
_entity_poly.pdbx_seq_one_letter_code
_entity_poly.pdbx_strand_id
1 'polypeptide(L)'
;MMSLSTADNSHREDERPDPEAILQRYKLRDSDVGVPTPASLDDASDPQMSRGRLRVYLGASAGVGKTYAMLNEGCRRKERGTDVVIGFVETHGRAQTKSQIGELEIIPRQRIPYRGVVLEEMDIDAVLARHPQVALVDELAHTNAAGSRHRKRYKDVRELLDAGIDVITTLNVQHLESLNDLVASITGIRVRETLPDSVLDQADEVELVDIAPRALRQRMQHGNIYPPSA
;
A
#
# COMPACT_ATOMS: atom_id res chain seq x y z
N MET A 1 35.70 -36.59 37.62
CA MET A 1 34.27 -36.24 37.48
C MET A 1 34.18 -34.77 37.14
N MET A 2 33.46 -34.48 36.06
CA MET A 2 33.23 -33.17 35.45
C MET A 2 32.39 -32.22 36.31
N SER A 3 32.52 -30.90 36.07
CA SER A 3 31.45 -29.87 35.94
C SER A 3 31.94 -28.51 36.48
N LEU A 4 32.39 -27.57 35.62
CA LEU A 4 31.62 -26.43 35.05
C LEU A 4 30.99 -25.54 36.13
N SER A 5 31.58 -24.40 36.52
CA SER A 5 31.59 -23.08 35.85
C SER A 5 30.20 -22.47 35.61
N THR A 6 29.87 -21.47 36.44
CA THR A 6 29.17 -20.20 36.16
C THR A 6 27.96 -20.19 35.20
N ALA A 7 26.82 -19.71 35.68
CA ALA A 7 26.29 -18.39 35.29
C ALA A 7 24.96 -18.11 35.99
N ASP A 8 24.98 -17.03 36.77
CA ASP A 8 23.83 -16.29 37.25
C ASP A 8 23.07 -15.71 36.04
N ASN A 9 21.78 -15.99 35.92
CA ASN A 9 20.95 -15.53 34.81
C ASN A 9 19.83 -14.64 35.35
N SER A 10 20.24 -13.47 35.86
CA SER A 10 19.35 -12.35 36.13
C SER A 10 18.87 -11.73 34.82
N HIS A 11 17.55 -11.64 34.67
CA HIS A 11 16.80 -10.63 33.93
C HIS A 11 17.53 -9.89 32.80
N ARG A 12 17.31 -10.31 31.54
CA ARG A 12 17.47 -9.41 30.39
C ARG A 12 16.13 -8.76 30.10
N GLU A 13 15.98 -7.54 30.57
CA GLU A 13 14.94 -6.63 30.10
C GLU A 13 15.13 -6.44 28.58
N ASP A 14 14.02 -6.46 27.83
CA ASP A 14 13.96 -6.03 26.43
C ASP A 14 14.31 -4.53 26.37
N GLU A 15 15.60 -4.20 26.46
CA GLU A 15 16.10 -2.87 26.16
C GLU A 15 15.81 -2.60 24.69
N ARG A 16 14.95 -1.62 24.43
CA ARG A 16 14.76 -1.10 23.08
C ARG A 16 16.14 -0.75 22.53
N PRO A 17 16.55 -1.33 21.38
CA PRO A 17 17.84 -1.02 20.81
C PRO A 17 17.96 0.49 20.57
N ASP A 18 19.12 1.03 20.91
CA ASP A 18 19.45 2.45 20.74
C ASP A 18 19.17 2.89 19.28
N PRO A 19 18.28 3.88 19.06
CA PRO A 19 17.96 4.38 17.74
C PRO A 19 19.20 4.80 16.93
N GLU A 20 20.21 5.39 17.58
CA GLU A 20 21.43 5.81 16.89
C GLU A 20 22.24 4.60 16.39
N ALA A 21 22.30 3.52 17.18
CA ALA A 21 22.97 2.29 16.80
C ALA A 21 22.29 1.59 15.60
N ILE A 22 20.97 1.71 15.48
CA ILE A 22 20.21 1.17 14.33
C ILE A 22 20.53 1.97 13.07
N LEU A 23 20.52 3.30 13.15
CA LEU A 23 20.80 4.18 12.01
C LEU A 23 22.22 3.95 11.47
N GLN A 24 23.21 3.81 12.37
CA GLN A 24 24.59 3.49 11.99
C GLN A 24 24.72 2.11 11.35
N ARG A 25 24.02 1.10 11.88
CA ARG A 25 24.06 -0.28 11.35
C ARG A 25 23.58 -0.38 9.90
N TYR A 26 22.62 0.47 9.52
CA TYR A 26 22.08 0.52 8.16
C TYR A 26 22.59 1.69 7.32
N LYS A 27 23.57 2.47 7.83
CA LYS A 27 24.15 3.66 7.18
C LYS A 27 23.09 4.70 6.77
N LEU A 28 22.02 4.83 7.54
CA LEU A 28 21.00 5.86 7.35
C LEU A 28 21.46 7.15 8.02
N ARG A 29 21.45 8.27 7.31
CA ARG A 29 21.70 9.62 7.84
C ARG A 29 20.36 10.30 8.08
N ASP A 30 20.33 11.29 8.98
CA ASP A 30 19.13 12.12 9.20
C ASP A 30 18.62 12.77 7.90
N SER A 31 19.52 13.03 6.94
CA SER A 31 19.19 13.53 5.60
C SER A 31 18.41 12.53 4.73
N ASP A 32 18.43 11.25 5.08
CA ASP A 32 17.77 10.18 4.32
C ASP A 32 16.34 9.94 4.83
N VAL A 33 15.96 10.54 5.98
CA VAL A 33 14.59 10.55 6.52
C VAL A 33 13.96 11.90 6.21
N GLY A 34 13.28 12.00 5.06
CA GLY A 34 12.54 13.21 4.70
C GLY A 34 11.38 13.44 5.66
N VAL A 35 11.56 14.31 6.67
CA VAL A 35 10.45 14.86 7.43
C VAL A 35 9.76 15.89 6.54
N PRO A 36 8.48 15.70 6.15
CA PRO A 36 7.77 16.73 5.39
C PRO A 36 7.65 17.95 6.30
N THR A 37 8.26 19.06 5.89
CA THR A 37 8.04 20.35 6.54
C THR A 37 6.58 20.74 6.24
N PRO A 38 5.80 21.28 7.21
CA PRO A 38 4.45 21.74 6.92
C PRO A 38 4.52 22.82 5.83
N ALA A 39 4.05 22.48 4.62
CA ALA A 39 4.06 23.40 3.50
C ALA A 39 3.25 24.65 3.88
N SER A 40 3.90 25.80 3.78
CA SER A 40 3.26 27.10 3.80
C SER A 40 2.22 27.12 2.68
N LEU A 41 0.96 27.37 3.03
CA LEU A 41 -0.07 27.76 2.07
C LEU A 41 0.36 29.12 1.53
N ASP A 42 1.02 29.14 0.37
CA ASP A 42 1.09 30.23 -0.61
C ASP A 42 2.34 30.01 -1.46
N ASP A 43 2.22 29.18 -2.50
CA ASP A 43 3.12 29.28 -3.65
C ASP A 43 2.27 29.22 -4.92
N ALA A 44 2.13 30.37 -5.56
CA ALA A 44 1.49 30.52 -6.85
C ALA A 44 2.50 30.07 -7.92
N SER A 45 2.28 28.92 -8.54
CA SER A 45 3.11 28.43 -9.64
C SER A 45 2.26 28.01 -10.84
N ASP A 46 2.55 28.67 -11.98
CA ASP A 46 2.35 28.34 -13.41
C ASP A 46 1.21 27.38 -13.84
N PRO A 47 0.40 27.70 -14.89
CA PRO A 47 -0.63 26.81 -15.44
C PRO A 47 -0.04 25.72 -16.35
N GLN A 48 1.07 25.12 -15.96
CA GLN A 48 1.47 23.79 -16.41
C GLN A 48 0.88 22.80 -15.43
N MET A 49 -0.16 22.07 -15.86
CA MET A 49 -0.86 21.03 -15.09
C MET A 49 0.12 20.32 -14.14
N SER A 50 0.09 20.67 -12.86
CA SER A 50 0.96 20.06 -11.87
C SER A 50 0.64 18.56 -11.83
N ARG A 51 1.67 17.73 -11.97
CA ARG A 51 1.52 16.27 -11.80
C ARG A 51 0.79 15.98 -10.49
N GLY A 52 -0.16 15.05 -10.53
CA GLY A 52 -0.90 14.59 -9.35
C GLY A 52 0.04 13.98 -8.31
N ARG A 53 -0.42 13.96 -7.06
CA ARG A 53 0.32 13.44 -5.91
C ARG A 53 0.00 11.99 -5.62
N LEU A 54 1.00 11.21 -5.25
CA LEU A 54 0.90 9.81 -4.88
C LEU A 54 1.01 9.63 -3.37
N ARG A 55 -0.06 9.13 -2.75
CA ARG A 55 -0.07 8.66 -1.35
C ARG A 55 -0.13 7.13 -1.30
N VAL A 56 0.78 6.51 -0.56
CA VAL A 56 0.86 5.05 -0.42
C VAL A 56 0.62 4.64 1.03
N TYR A 57 -0.41 3.82 1.25
CA TYR A 57 -0.54 3.05 2.49
C TYR A 57 0.29 1.77 2.39
N LEU A 58 1.44 1.76 3.06
CA LEU A 58 2.37 0.63 3.11
C LEU A 58 2.04 -0.26 4.31
N GLY A 59 2.14 -1.58 4.16
CA GLY A 59 1.97 -2.48 5.30
C GLY A 59 2.70 -3.80 5.16
N ALA A 60 2.85 -4.51 6.27
CA ALA A 60 3.61 -5.75 6.32
C ALA A 60 2.93 -6.89 5.56
N SER A 61 1.60 -6.94 5.51
CA SER A 61 0.85 -8.04 4.92
C SER A 61 -0.59 -7.69 4.54
N ALA A 62 -1.27 -8.65 3.91
CA ALA A 62 -2.73 -8.65 3.85
C ALA A 62 -3.33 -8.66 5.27
N GLY A 63 -4.48 -7.99 5.45
CA GLY A 63 -5.21 -7.99 6.72
C GLY A 63 -4.77 -6.95 7.75
N VAL A 64 -3.68 -6.21 7.53
CA VAL A 64 -3.26 -5.12 8.45
C VAL A 64 -4.20 -3.91 8.43
N GLY A 65 -4.97 -3.74 7.35
CA GLY A 65 -5.99 -2.69 7.25
C GLY A 65 -5.72 -1.60 6.21
N LYS A 66 -4.74 -1.76 5.31
CA LYS A 66 -4.40 -0.74 4.30
C LYS A 66 -5.59 -0.25 3.48
N THR A 67 -6.39 -1.16 2.92
CA THR A 67 -7.60 -0.81 2.15
C THR A 67 -8.62 -0.04 3.01
N TYR A 68 -8.74 -0.40 4.29
CA TYR A 68 -9.62 0.31 5.22
C TYR A 68 -9.11 1.74 5.49
N ALA A 69 -7.80 1.91 5.69
CA ALA A 69 -7.18 3.21 5.87
C ALA A 69 -7.34 4.11 4.62
N MET A 70 -7.09 3.55 3.43
CA MET A 70 -7.29 4.23 2.14
C MET A 70 -8.74 4.67 1.94
N LEU A 71 -9.72 3.80 2.22
CA LEU A 71 -11.14 4.14 2.11
C LEU A 71 -11.55 5.25 3.09
N ASN A 72 -11.09 5.17 4.35
CA ASN A 72 -11.37 6.22 5.34
C ASN A 72 -10.83 7.59 4.92
N GLU A 73 -9.62 7.61 4.35
CA GLU A 73 -9.03 8.85 3.84
C GLU A 73 -9.83 9.38 2.65
N GLY A 74 -10.25 8.51 1.73
CA GLY A 74 -11.15 8.87 0.64
C GLY A 74 -12.47 9.49 1.12
N CYS A 75 -13.15 8.84 2.07
CA CYS A 75 -14.37 9.34 2.69
C CYS A 75 -14.14 10.69 3.35
N ARG A 76 -13.07 10.84 4.14
CA ARG A 76 -12.73 12.11 4.81
C ARG A 76 -12.50 13.25 3.82
N ARG A 77 -11.82 12.99 2.69
CA ARG A 77 -11.62 13.99 1.63
C ARG A 77 -12.95 14.36 0.96
N LYS A 78 -13.79 13.37 0.68
CA LYS A 78 -15.14 13.60 0.12
C LYS A 78 -16.02 14.44 1.05
N GLU A 79 -16.02 14.15 2.35
CA GLU A 79 -16.74 14.92 3.37
C GLU A 79 -16.30 16.39 3.43
N ARG A 80 -15.04 16.67 3.06
CA ARG A 80 -14.49 18.03 2.93
C ARG A 80 -14.75 18.67 1.55
N GLY A 81 -15.50 18.00 0.68
CA GLY A 81 -15.86 18.49 -0.66
C GLY A 81 -14.85 18.19 -1.76
N THR A 82 -13.84 17.34 -1.52
CA THR A 82 -12.93 16.88 -2.59
C THR A 82 -13.66 15.91 -3.50
N ASP A 83 -13.46 16.02 -4.82
CA ASP A 83 -13.98 15.05 -5.79
C ASP A 83 -13.15 13.76 -5.74
N VAL A 84 -13.73 12.70 -5.15
CA VAL A 84 -13.06 11.41 -4.92
C VAL A 84 -13.85 10.28 -5.58
N VAL A 85 -13.14 9.45 -6.34
CA VAL A 85 -13.68 8.23 -6.94
C VAL A 85 -12.84 7.00 -6.56
N ILE A 86 -13.50 5.86 -6.49
CA ILE A 86 -12.84 4.55 -6.44
C ILE A 86 -12.59 4.10 -7.87
N GLY A 87 -11.32 4.10 -8.29
CA GLY A 87 -10.91 3.48 -9.55
C GLY A 87 -10.82 1.97 -9.42
N PHE A 88 -10.24 1.48 -8.32
CA PHE A 88 -10.22 0.06 -8.00
C PHE A 88 -10.03 -0.18 -6.50
N VAL A 89 -10.87 -1.03 -5.91
CA VAL A 89 -10.74 -1.50 -4.52
C VAL A 89 -10.97 -3.00 -4.49
N GLU A 90 -10.05 -3.75 -3.90
CA GLU A 90 -10.23 -5.19 -3.69
C GLU A 90 -10.79 -5.46 -2.28
N THR A 91 -12.04 -5.92 -2.23
CA THR A 91 -12.73 -6.15 -0.95
C THR A 91 -12.46 -7.55 -0.39
N HIS A 92 -11.96 -8.49 -1.20
CA HIS A 92 -11.79 -9.91 -0.88
C HIS A 92 -13.02 -10.53 -0.20
N GLY A 93 -14.22 -10.08 -0.58
CA GLY A 93 -15.49 -10.54 0.02
C GLY A 93 -15.77 -10.04 1.44
N ARG A 94 -14.94 -9.14 2.01
CA ARG A 94 -15.11 -8.65 3.38
C ARG A 94 -16.25 -7.64 3.47
N ALA A 95 -17.33 -8.00 4.17
CA ALA A 95 -18.51 -7.14 4.35
C ALA A 95 -18.16 -5.78 4.99
N GLN A 96 -17.23 -5.77 5.96
CA GLN A 96 -16.77 -4.54 6.62
C GLN A 96 -16.04 -3.59 5.66
N THR A 97 -15.26 -4.12 4.72
CA THR A 97 -14.58 -3.29 3.70
C THR A 97 -15.60 -2.74 2.70
N LYS A 98 -16.61 -3.53 2.33
CA LYS A 98 -17.72 -3.05 1.49
C LYS A 98 -18.50 -1.92 2.16
N SER A 99 -18.74 -2.00 3.46
CA SER A 99 -19.43 -0.91 4.18
C SER A 99 -18.59 0.38 4.25
N GLN A 100 -17.25 0.30 4.19
CA GLN A 100 -16.39 1.49 4.20
C GLN A 100 -16.39 2.27 2.89
N ILE A 101 -16.87 1.69 1.79
CA ILE A 101 -17.05 2.42 0.54
C ILE A 101 -17.99 3.61 0.75
N GLY A 102 -19.02 3.44 1.60
CA GLY A 102 -19.98 4.48 1.92
C GLY A 102 -20.62 5.07 0.66
N GLU A 103 -20.50 6.39 0.52
CA GLU A 103 -21.05 7.15 -0.62
C GLU A 103 -20.02 7.41 -1.72
N LEU A 104 -18.80 6.87 -1.65
CA LEU A 104 -17.78 7.09 -2.68
C LEU A 104 -18.29 6.60 -4.04
N GLU A 105 -18.11 7.44 -5.07
CA GLU A 105 -18.41 7.05 -6.45
C GLU A 105 -17.46 5.92 -6.86
N ILE A 106 -17.97 4.87 -7.51
CA ILE A 106 -17.16 3.74 -7.98
C ILE A 106 -17.19 3.72 -9.50
N ILE A 107 -16.01 3.77 -10.13
CA ILE A 107 -15.89 3.51 -11.55
C ILE A 107 -16.08 2.01 -11.79
N PRO A 108 -17.02 1.60 -12.67
CA PRO A 108 -17.22 0.20 -12.99
C PRO A 108 -15.94 -0.47 -13.48
N ARG A 109 -15.68 -1.69 -12.97
CA ARG A 109 -14.49 -2.46 -13.34
C ARG A 109 -14.58 -2.92 -14.80
N GLN A 110 -13.45 -2.90 -15.51
CA GLN A 110 -13.32 -3.48 -16.82
C GLN A 110 -13.31 -5.01 -16.72
N ARG A 111 -14.07 -5.70 -17.57
CA ARG A 111 -14.15 -7.17 -17.61
C ARG A 111 -13.37 -7.71 -18.80
N ILE A 112 -12.32 -8.48 -18.54
CA ILE A 112 -11.38 -8.99 -19.56
C ILE A 112 -11.46 -10.52 -19.61
N PRO A 113 -11.94 -11.12 -20.71
CA PRO A 113 -11.93 -12.57 -20.89
C PRO A 113 -10.48 -13.08 -21.07
N TYR A 114 -10.07 -14.04 -20.24
CA TYR A 114 -8.75 -14.66 -20.32
C TYR A 114 -8.81 -16.15 -19.98
N ARG A 115 -8.37 -17.01 -20.91
CA ARG A 115 -8.31 -18.48 -20.73
C ARG A 115 -9.60 -19.11 -20.16
N GLY A 116 -10.76 -18.62 -20.58
CA GLY A 116 -12.07 -19.15 -20.16
C GLY A 116 -12.58 -18.62 -18.81
N VAL A 117 -11.84 -17.72 -18.15
CA VAL A 117 -12.33 -16.95 -16.99
C VAL A 117 -12.48 -15.47 -17.36
N VAL A 118 -13.30 -14.73 -16.61
CA VAL A 118 -13.40 -13.28 -16.73
C VAL A 118 -12.63 -12.65 -15.58
N LEU A 119 -11.59 -11.90 -15.91
CA LEU A 119 -10.83 -11.10 -14.96
C LEU A 119 -11.45 -9.71 -14.85
N GLU A 120 -11.36 -9.10 -13.68
CA GLU A 120 -11.81 -7.73 -13.45
C GLU A 120 -10.60 -6.84 -13.17
N GLU A 121 -10.53 -5.70 -13.86
CA GLU A 121 -9.45 -4.73 -13.71
C GLU A 121 -10.01 -3.31 -13.53
N MET A 122 -9.14 -2.40 -13.11
CA MET A 122 -9.43 -0.97 -13.16
C MET A 122 -9.69 -0.54 -14.60
N ASP A 123 -10.79 0.20 -14.83
CA ASP A 123 -11.02 0.88 -16.10
C ASP A 123 -10.30 2.24 -16.07
N ILE A 124 -9.01 2.23 -16.43
CA ILE A 124 -8.18 3.45 -16.42
C ILE A 124 -8.74 4.53 -17.35
N ASP A 125 -9.26 4.15 -18.52
CA ASP A 125 -9.76 5.09 -19.51
C ASP A 125 -11.03 5.79 -18.97
N ALA A 126 -11.89 5.07 -18.25
CA ALA A 126 -13.04 5.66 -17.56
C ALA A 126 -12.63 6.60 -16.42
N VAL A 127 -11.59 6.26 -15.63
CA VAL A 127 -11.08 7.15 -14.58
C VAL A 127 -10.51 8.44 -15.18
N LEU A 128 -9.72 8.33 -16.26
CA LEU A 128 -9.15 9.47 -16.98
C LEU A 128 -10.25 10.37 -17.58
N ALA A 129 -11.27 9.76 -18.19
CA ALA A 129 -12.40 10.51 -18.76
C ALA A 129 -13.23 11.22 -17.69
N ARG A 130 -13.37 10.61 -16.50
CA ARG A 130 -14.07 11.21 -15.35
C ARG A 130 -13.28 12.36 -14.71
N HIS A 131 -11.96 12.33 -14.82
CA HIS A 131 -11.01 13.34 -14.32
C HIS A 131 -11.33 13.81 -12.88
N PRO A 132 -11.33 12.90 -11.89
CA PRO A 132 -11.54 13.25 -10.49
C PRO A 132 -10.35 14.02 -9.91
N GLN A 133 -10.53 14.72 -8.79
CA GLN A 133 -9.38 15.28 -8.07
C GLN A 133 -8.54 14.16 -7.43
N VAL A 134 -9.18 13.11 -6.90
CA VAL A 134 -8.51 11.97 -6.26
C VAL A 134 -9.11 10.64 -6.74
N ALA A 135 -8.25 9.70 -7.12
CA ALA A 135 -8.60 8.31 -7.39
C ALA A 135 -8.04 7.36 -6.32
N LEU A 136 -8.89 6.49 -5.78
CA LEU A 136 -8.48 5.39 -4.90
C LEU A 136 -8.19 4.14 -5.75
N VAL A 137 -6.96 3.62 -5.66
CA VAL A 137 -6.48 2.50 -6.49
C VAL A 137 -5.74 1.49 -5.61
N ASP A 138 -6.37 0.37 -5.29
CA ASP A 138 -5.76 -0.67 -4.44
C ASP A 138 -4.71 -1.53 -5.19
N GLU A 139 -3.83 -2.17 -4.43
CA GLU A 139 -2.82 -3.13 -4.89
C GLU A 139 -1.83 -2.57 -5.94
N LEU A 140 -1.01 -1.59 -5.56
CA LEU A 140 -0.05 -0.93 -6.46
C LEU A 140 0.88 -1.89 -7.23
N ALA A 141 1.25 -3.00 -6.60
CA ALA A 141 2.13 -4.03 -7.18
C ALA A 141 1.42 -5.01 -8.13
N HIS A 142 0.11 -4.90 -8.32
CA HIS A 142 -0.67 -5.83 -9.14
C HIS A 142 -0.16 -5.92 -10.59
N THR A 143 -0.26 -7.13 -11.15
CA THR A 143 0.00 -7.42 -12.56
C THR A 143 -1.33 -7.50 -13.29
N ASN A 144 -1.61 -6.48 -14.10
CA ASN A 144 -2.87 -6.39 -14.81
C ASN A 144 -3.06 -7.57 -15.77
N ALA A 145 -4.32 -7.93 -16.00
CA ALA A 145 -4.72 -8.95 -16.95
C ALA A 145 -4.10 -8.77 -18.35
N ALA A 146 -3.90 -9.89 -19.05
CA ALA A 146 -3.44 -9.84 -20.44
C ALA A 146 -4.50 -9.15 -21.32
N GLY A 147 -4.09 -8.14 -22.08
CA GLY A 147 -4.98 -7.29 -22.88
C GLY A 147 -5.27 -5.93 -22.25
N SER A 148 -4.87 -5.70 -20.99
CA SER A 148 -4.89 -4.36 -20.37
C SER A 148 -3.91 -3.40 -21.05
N ARG A 149 -4.23 -2.10 -21.01
CA ARG A 149 -3.41 -0.99 -21.54
C ARG A 149 -1.96 -1.06 -21.04
N HIS A 150 -1.79 -1.23 -19.73
CA HIS A 150 -0.50 -1.47 -19.11
C HIS A 150 -0.46 -2.85 -18.45
N ARG A 151 0.74 -3.45 -18.41
CA ARG A 151 0.97 -4.75 -17.73
C ARG A 151 0.98 -4.65 -16.20
N LYS A 152 1.18 -3.46 -15.63
CA LYS A 152 1.39 -3.28 -14.19
C LYS A 152 0.59 -2.09 -13.70
N ARG A 153 -0.11 -2.25 -12.56
CA ARG A 153 -1.00 -1.22 -12.03
C ARG A 153 -0.28 0.09 -11.67
N TYR A 154 0.96 0.03 -11.20
CA TYR A 154 1.74 1.25 -10.96
C TYR A 154 1.96 2.10 -12.23
N LYS A 155 1.88 1.52 -13.43
CA LYS A 155 1.93 2.28 -14.69
C LYS A 155 0.59 2.98 -14.97
N ASP A 156 -0.53 2.34 -14.67
CA ASP A 156 -1.83 3.00 -14.71
C ASP A 156 -1.85 4.19 -13.74
N VAL A 157 -1.41 3.96 -12.50
CA VAL A 157 -1.29 5.01 -11.48
C VAL A 157 -0.39 6.16 -11.96
N ARG A 158 0.75 5.87 -12.60
CA ARG A 158 1.61 6.91 -13.17
C ARG A 158 0.89 7.74 -14.22
N GLU A 159 0.11 7.11 -15.10
CA GLU A 159 -0.67 7.81 -16.12
C GLU A 159 -1.78 8.69 -15.51
N LEU A 160 -2.44 8.24 -14.44
CA LEU A 160 -3.38 9.08 -13.69
C LEU A 160 -2.68 10.32 -13.10
N LEU A 161 -1.52 10.13 -12.47
CA LEU A 161 -0.73 11.23 -11.90
C LEU A 161 -0.26 12.20 -12.98
N ASP A 162 0.18 11.70 -14.14
CA ASP A 162 0.57 12.54 -15.29
C ASP A 162 -0.61 13.35 -15.86
N ALA A 163 -1.84 12.86 -15.70
CA ALA A 163 -3.07 13.59 -16.03
C ALA A 163 -3.50 14.62 -14.96
N GLY A 164 -2.73 14.76 -13.87
CA GLY A 164 -3.02 15.68 -12.76
C GLY A 164 -4.00 15.14 -11.72
N ILE A 165 -4.29 13.83 -11.73
CA ILE A 165 -5.18 13.17 -10.77
C ILE A 165 -4.35 12.67 -9.59
N ASP A 166 -4.67 13.08 -8.36
CA ASP A 166 -4.04 12.52 -7.17
C ASP A 166 -4.44 11.05 -7.00
N VAL A 167 -3.52 10.21 -6.56
CA VAL A 167 -3.78 8.79 -6.34
C VAL A 167 -3.46 8.39 -4.90
N ILE A 168 -4.42 7.74 -4.25
CA ILE A 168 -4.21 7.05 -2.97
C ILE A 168 -4.24 5.55 -3.24
N THR A 169 -3.19 4.85 -2.81
CA THR A 169 -3.01 3.43 -3.11
C THR A 169 -2.57 2.63 -1.90
N THR A 170 -2.51 1.30 -2.03
CA THR A 170 -1.95 0.42 -1.02
C THR A 170 -0.85 -0.49 -1.56
N LEU A 171 0.10 -0.82 -0.70
CA LEU A 171 1.24 -1.67 -1.03
C LEU A 171 1.58 -2.59 0.16
N ASN A 172 1.83 -3.87 -0.09
CA ASN A 172 2.56 -4.69 0.89
C ASN A 172 4.05 -4.60 0.62
N VAL A 173 4.83 -4.47 1.70
CA VAL A 173 6.29 -4.34 1.65
C VAL A 173 6.97 -5.54 0.95
N GLN A 174 6.38 -6.73 1.01
CA GLN A 174 6.88 -7.94 0.33
C GLN A 174 6.96 -7.83 -1.20
N HIS A 175 6.26 -6.87 -1.81
CA HIS A 175 6.26 -6.68 -3.26
C HIS A 175 7.42 -5.81 -3.74
N LEU A 176 8.17 -5.16 -2.86
CA LEU A 176 9.36 -4.40 -3.27
C LEU A 176 10.43 -5.34 -3.82
N GLU A 177 11.01 -4.96 -4.96
CA GLU A 177 12.01 -5.75 -5.66
C GLU A 177 13.24 -6.01 -4.79
N SER A 178 13.72 -4.99 -4.08
CA SER A 178 14.86 -5.09 -3.16
C SER A 178 14.65 -6.11 -2.02
N LEU A 179 13.41 -6.40 -1.65
CA LEU A 179 13.07 -7.28 -0.54
C LEU A 179 12.71 -8.70 -0.95
N ASN A 180 12.61 -8.98 -2.25
CA ASN A 180 12.10 -10.26 -2.74
C ASN A 180 12.93 -11.47 -2.25
N ASP A 181 14.26 -11.38 -2.37
CA ASP A 181 15.17 -12.44 -1.96
C ASP A 181 15.16 -12.66 -0.45
N LEU A 182 15.09 -11.57 0.32
CA LEU A 182 14.99 -11.64 1.78
C LEU A 182 13.68 -12.31 2.21
N VAL A 183 12.55 -11.87 1.65
CA VAL A 183 11.23 -12.47 1.92
C VAL A 183 11.22 -13.96 1.55
N ALA A 184 11.79 -14.32 0.40
CA ALA A 184 11.89 -15.71 -0.04
C ALA A 184 12.78 -16.55 0.91
N SER A 185 13.88 -15.99 1.42
CA SER A 185 14.77 -16.68 2.38
C SER A 185 14.09 -16.96 3.72
N ILE A 186 13.19 -16.07 4.17
CA ILE A 186 12.49 -16.19 5.44
C ILE A 186 11.25 -17.08 5.32
N THR A 187 10.46 -16.88 4.26
CA THR A 187 9.13 -17.51 4.13
C THR A 187 9.15 -18.77 3.25
N GLY A 188 10.20 -18.99 2.46
CA GLY A 188 10.25 -20.01 1.43
C GLY A 188 9.39 -19.71 0.18
N ILE A 189 8.67 -18.58 0.16
CA ILE A 189 7.74 -18.21 -0.92
C ILE A 189 8.36 -17.08 -1.75
N ARG A 190 8.43 -17.29 -3.07
CA ARG A 190 8.81 -16.22 -4.01
C ARG A 190 7.60 -15.39 -4.40
N VAL A 191 7.68 -14.08 -4.18
CA VAL A 191 6.66 -13.12 -4.59
C VAL A 191 6.81 -12.84 -6.09
N ARG A 192 5.80 -13.19 -6.89
CA ARG A 192 5.84 -13.03 -8.36
C ARG A 192 5.46 -11.62 -8.81
N GLU A 193 4.58 -10.97 -8.07
CA GLU A 193 4.16 -9.62 -8.35
C GLU A 193 5.06 -8.64 -7.63
N THR A 194 5.95 -7.99 -8.39
CA THR A 194 6.92 -7.05 -7.84
C THR A 194 6.64 -5.61 -8.25
N LEU A 195 7.19 -4.69 -7.48
CA LEU A 195 7.18 -3.26 -7.67
C LEU A 195 8.63 -2.75 -7.55
N PRO A 196 9.16 -2.01 -8.55
CA PRO A 196 10.45 -1.36 -8.43
C PRO A 196 10.43 -0.34 -7.28
N ASP A 197 11.44 -0.36 -6.42
CA ASP A 197 11.58 0.52 -5.27
C ASP A 197 11.44 2.01 -5.65
N SER A 198 11.99 2.40 -6.81
CA SER A 198 11.85 3.75 -7.37
C SER A 198 10.42 4.28 -7.51
N VAL A 199 9.40 3.40 -7.59
CA VAL A 199 7.99 3.83 -7.59
C VAL A 199 7.59 4.35 -6.21
N LEU A 200 8.04 3.68 -5.15
CA LEU A 200 7.77 4.09 -3.77
C LEU A 200 8.59 5.33 -3.40
N ASP A 201 9.85 5.41 -3.87
CA ASP A 201 10.71 6.58 -3.66
C ASP A 201 10.14 7.87 -4.26
N GLN A 202 9.29 7.75 -5.28
CA GLN A 202 8.62 8.86 -5.97
C GLN A 202 7.26 9.22 -5.34
N ALA A 203 6.83 8.52 -4.29
CA ALA A 203 5.59 8.86 -3.60
C ALA A 203 5.74 10.13 -2.77
N ASP A 204 4.76 11.04 -2.87
CA ASP A 204 4.71 12.27 -2.08
C ASP A 204 4.44 11.99 -0.59
N GLU A 205 3.71 10.92 -0.29
CA GLU A 205 3.41 10.50 1.07
C GLU A 205 3.40 8.97 1.19
N VAL A 206 4.06 8.44 2.22
CA VAL A 206 4.01 7.02 2.57
C VAL A 206 3.58 6.89 4.03
N GLU A 207 2.46 6.21 4.27
CA GLU A 207 1.94 5.97 5.61
C GLU A 207 2.01 4.47 5.94
N LEU A 208 2.64 4.14 7.07
CA LEU A 208 2.76 2.77 7.53
C LEU A 208 1.50 2.34 8.29
N VAL A 209 0.82 1.32 7.78
CA VAL A 209 -0.29 0.65 8.45
C VAL A 209 0.22 -0.64 9.09
N ASP A 210 0.35 -0.61 10.41
CA ASP A 210 0.85 -1.74 11.20
C ASP A 210 -0.20 -2.35 12.13
N ILE A 211 0.01 -3.61 12.48
CA ILE A 211 -0.75 -4.36 13.47
C ILE A 211 0.20 -5.36 14.14
N ALA A 212 0.08 -5.52 15.46
CA ALA A 212 0.85 -6.51 16.18
C ALA A 212 0.65 -7.92 15.59
N PRO A 213 1.71 -8.73 15.38
CA PRO A 213 1.59 -10.07 14.78
C PRO A 213 0.58 -10.98 15.48
N ARG A 214 0.45 -10.87 16.80
CA ARG A 214 -0.56 -11.61 17.60
C ARG A 214 -1.98 -11.21 17.20
N ALA A 215 -2.25 -9.92 17.03
CA ALA A 215 -3.56 -9.42 16.61
C ALA A 215 -3.85 -9.82 15.15
N LEU A 216 -2.85 -9.81 14.26
CA LEU A 216 -3.01 -10.31 12.90
C LEU A 216 -3.39 -11.81 12.88
N ARG A 217 -2.70 -12.64 13.67
CA ARG A 217 -3.03 -14.07 13.81
C ARG A 217 -4.46 -14.28 14.32
N GLN A 218 -4.89 -13.50 15.31
CA GLN A 218 -6.27 -13.55 15.79
C GLN A 218 -7.26 -13.19 14.68
N ARG A 219 -6.98 -12.17 13.86
CA ARG A 219 -7.85 -11.83 12.72
C ARG A 219 -7.90 -12.95 11.69
N MET A 220 -6.81 -13.68 11.46
CA MET A 220 -6.81 -14.86 10.60
C MET A 220 -7.67 -15.98 11.19
N GLN A 221 -7.51 -16.28 12.48
CA GLN A 221 -8.27 -17.33 13.18
C GLN A 221 -9.78 -17.06 13.18
N HIS A 222 -10.19 -15.80 13.29
CA HIS A 222 -11.60 -15.40 13.22
C HIS A 222 -12.16 -15.31 11.79
N GLY A 223 -11.37 -15.65 10.76
CA GLY A 223 -11.82 -15.59 9.37
C GLY A 223 -11.91 -14.19 8.77
N ASN A 224 -11.35 -13.17 9.44
CA ASN A 224 -11.45 -11.76 9.02
C ASN A 224 -10.52 -11.42 7.84
N ILE A 225 -9.56 -12.31 7.52
CA ILE A 225 -8.54 -12.08 6.49
C ILE A 225 -8.68 -13.08 5.35
N TYR A 226 -8.79 -14.37 5.68
CA TYR A 226 -9.08 -15.47 4.77
C TYR A 226 -10.33 -16.18 5.29
N PRO A 227 -11.23 -16.67 4.42
CA PRO A 227 -12.29 -17.57 4.87
C PRO A 227 -11.66 -18.78 5.56
N PRO A 228 -12.27 -19.33 6.63
CA PRO A 228 -11.82 -20.59 7.22
C PRO A 228 -11.71 -21.62 6.10
N SER A 229 -10.57 -22.30 6.00
CA SER A 229 -10.44 -23.47 5.14
C SER A 229 -11.52 -24.46 5.55
N ALA A 230 -12.46 -24.74 4.64
CA ALA A 230 -13.45 -25.80 4.79
C ALA A 230 -12.77 -27.17 4.90
#